data_AF-A0A7L4CVJ2-F1
#
_entry.id   AF-A0A7L4CVJ2-F1
#
_cell.length_a   1.000
_cell.length_b   1.000
_cell.length_c   1.000
_cell.angle_alpha   90.00
_cell.angle_beta   90.00
_cell.angle_gamma   90.00
#
_symmetry.space_group_name_H-M   'P 1'
#
loop_
_entity.id
_entity.type
_entity.pdbx_description
1 polymer ?
#
loop_
_entity_poly.entity_id
_entity_poly.type
_entity_poly.pdbx_seq_one_letter_code
_entity_poly.pdbx_strand_id
1 'polypeptide(L)'
;QGCPLSPLLFNIVLEVLATAIRQQKGIKGIQIGKEEVKMSLFADDMILYMENPKEATPKLLEVIEQFSNVAGYKINAQKSVAFLYTN
;
A
#
# COMPACT_ATOMS: atom_id res chain seq x y z
N GLN A 1 14.28 17.92 -0.60
CA GLN A 1 13.05 18.73 -0.48
C GLN A 1 13.31 20.14 -1.02
N GLY A 2 12.27 20.85 -1.46
CA GLY A 2 12.37 22.26 -1.92
C GLY A 2 11.96 22.52 -3.37
N CYS A 3 11.80 21.47 -4.19
CA CYS A 3 11.25 21.61 -5.54
C CYS A 3 9.71 21.46 -5.51
N PRO A 4 8.94 22.42 -6.05
CA PRO A 4 7.47 22.35 -6.09
C PRO A 4 6.90 21.14 -6.84
N LEU A 5 7.66 20.56 -7.77
CA LEU A 5 7.21 19.42 -8.59
C LEU A 5 7.42 18.06 -7.90
N SER A 6 8.35 17.97 -6.95
CA SER A 6 8.71 16.71 -6.30
C SER A 6 7.52 15.98 -5.64
N PRO A 7 6.57 16.64 -4.95
CA PRO A 7 5.42 15.96 -4.36
C PRO A 7 4.52 15.29 -5.42
N LEU A 8 4.33 15.94 -6.58
CA LEU A 8 3.51 15.38 -7.64
C LEU A 8 4.18 14.16 -8.28
N LEU A 9 5.48 14.23 -8.56
CA LEU A 9 6.24 13.08 -9.07
C LEU A 9 6.21 11.90 -8.09
N PHE A 10 6.32 12.20 -6.80
CA PHE A 10 6.20 11.19 -5.75
C PHE A 10 4.82 10.50 -5.77
N ASN A 11 3.74 11.28 -5.86
CA ASN A 11 2.38 10.73 -5.97
C ASN A 11 2.19 9.88 -7.24
N ILE A 12 2.74 10.29 -8.38
CA ILE A 12 2.65 9.51 -9.63
C ILE A 12 3.32 8.15 -9.47
N VAL A 13 4.50 8.09 -8.84
CA VAL A 13 5.19 6.82 -8.64
C VAL A 13 4.46 5.94 -7.62
N LEU A 14 3.94 6.51 -6.54
CA LEU A 14 3.12 5.77 -5.57
C LEU A 14 1.81 5.24 -6.18
N GLU A 15 1.21 5.95 -7.12
CA GLU A 15 -0.04 5.53 -7.77
C GLU A 15 0.13 4.22 -8.55
N VAL A 16 1.35 3.93 -9.05
CA VAL A 16 1.68 2.64 -9.68
C VAL A 16 1.56 1.50 -8.66
N LEU A 17 2.13 1.66 -7.47
CA LEU A 17 2.02 0.69 -6.37
C LEU A 17 0.56 0.55 -5.91
N ALA A 18 -0.14 1.67 -5.73
CA ALA A 18 -1.55 1.68 -5.32
C ALA A 18 -2.43 0.90 -6.29
N THR A 19 -2.21 1.09 -7.59
CA THR A 19 -2.92 0.38 -8.65
C THR A 19 -2.63 -1.12 -8.63
N ALA A 20 -1.35 -1.52 -8.48
CA ALA A 20 -0.98 -2.93 -8.39
C ALA A 20 -1.67 -3.64 -7.21
N ILE A 21 -1.73 -3.00 -6.04
CA ILE A 21 -2.41 -3.57 -4.86
C ILE A 21 -3.93 -3.61 -5.05
N ARG A 22 -4.54 -2.57 -5.65
CA ARG A 22 -5.98 -2.57 -5.98
C ARG A 22 -6.36 -3.73 -6.91
N GLN A 23 -5.54 -4.01 -7.92
CA GLN A 23 -5.77 -5.06 -8.90
C GLN A 23 -5.44 -6.48 -8.39
N GLN A 24 -4.63 -6.61 -7.34
CA GLN A 24 -4.26 -7.91 -6.78
C GLN A 24 -5.48 -8.57 -6.11
N LYS A 25 -6.05 -9.58 -6.79
CA LYS A 25 -7.24 -10.34 -6.34
C LYS A 25 -7.02 -11.06 -5.01
N GLY A 26 -5.77 -11.41 -4.69
CA GLY A 26 -5.43 -12.08 -3.45
C GLY A 26 -5.37 -11.18 -2.21
N ILE A 27 -5.54 -9.86 -2.38
CA ILE A 27 -5.60 -8.89 -1.30
C ILE A 27 -7.02 -8.32 -1.31
N LYS A 28 -7.84 -8.78 -0.36
CA LYS A 28 -9.20 -8.26 -0.16
C LYS A 28 -9.16 -7.20 0.94
N GLY A 29 -9.63 -6.00 0.64
CA GLY A 29 -9.74 -4.86 1.56
C GLY A 29 -10.95 -4.95 2.48
N ILE A 30 -11.30 -3.83 3.08
CA ILE A 30 -12.49 -3.70 3.94
C ILE A 30 -13.64 -3.09 3.16
N GLN A 31 -14.87 -3.49 3.48
CA GLN A 31 -16.07 -2.93 2.87
C GLN A 31 -16.52 -1.67 3.62
N ILE A 32 -16.58 -0.53 2.94
CA ILE A 32 -17.15 0.72 3.45
C ILE A 32 -18.33 1.11 2.56
N GLY A 33 -19.54 0.88 3.06
CA GLY A 33 -20.75 1.04 2.27
C GLY A 33 -20.73 0.12 1.03
N LYS A 34 -20.70 0.71 -0.16
CA LYS A 34 -20.67 -0.04 -1.44
C LYS A 34 -19.26 -0.23 -2.01
N GLU A 35 -18.23 0.35 -1.39
CA GLU A 35 -16.87 0.33 -1.90
C GLU A 35 -15.97 -0.58 -1.08
N GLU A 36 -15.06 -1.28 -1.76
CA GLU A 36 -13.94 -1.99 -1.14
C GLU A 36 -12.75 -1.04 -1.05
N VAL A 37 -12.27 -0.81 0.18
CA VAL A 37 -11.12 0.05 0.46
C VAL A 37 -9.94 -0.83 0.87
N LYS A 38 -8.84 -0.76 0.11
CA LYS A 38 -7.61 -1.52 0.38
C LYS A 38 -6.51 -0.69 1.04
N MET A 39 -6.53 0.63 0.86
CA MET A 39 -5.48 1.50 1.39
C MET A 39 -5.91 2.96 1.54
N SER A 40 -5.16 3.68 2.36
CA SER A 40 -5.13 5.14 2.44
C SER A 40 -3.68 5.61 2.31
N LEU A 41 -3.47 6.70 1.59
CA LEU A 41 -2.14 7.26 1.32
C LEU A 41 -2.09 8.72 1.76
N PHE A 42 -1.04 9.11 2.47
CA PHE A 42 -0.77 10.50 2.82
C PHE A 42 0.73 10.76 2.84
N ALA A 43 1.22 11.51 1.86
CA ALA A 43 2.66 11.64 1.63
C ALA A 43 3.34 10.26 1.62
N ASP A 44 4.40 10.05 2.39
CA ASP A 44 5.11 8.79 2.51
C ASP A 44 4.45 7.75 3.44
N ASP A 45 3.43 8.14 4.20
CA ASP A 45 2.68 7.24 5.07
C ASP A 45 1.60 6.49 4.29
N MET A 46 1.59 5.17 4.45
CA MET A 46 0.61 4.27 3.85
C MET A 46 -0.06 3.42 4.93
N ILE A 47 -1.39 3.37 4.88
CA ILE A 47 -2.20 2.42 5.67
C ILE A 47 -2.83 1.43 4.72
N LEU A 48 -2.71 0.14 5.03
CA LEU A 48 -3.26 -0.96 4.26
C LEU A 48 -4.33 -1.69 5.08
N TYR A 49 -5.44 -1.99 4.43
CA TYR A 49 -6.57 -2.71 5.03
C TYR A 49 -6.72 -4.07 4.35
N MET A 50 -6.88 -5.12 5.15
CA MET A 50 -7.09 -6.47 4.63
C MET A 50 -7.91 -7.33 5.58
N GLU A 51 -8.86 -8.10 5.03
CA GLU A 51 -9.72 -9.00 5.81
C GLU A 51 -8.96 -10.25 6.30
N ASN A 52 -8.13 -10.86 5.46
CA ASN A 52 -7.43 -12.11 5.75
C ASN A 52 -5.90 -11.92 5.77
N PRO A 53 -5.32 -11.34 6.84
CA PRO A 53 -3.92 -10.92 6.85
C PRO A 53 -2.95 -12.09 6.65
N LYS A 54 -3.27 -13.29 7.13
CA LYS A 54 -2.41 -14.48 6.94
C LYS A 54 -2.21 -14.83 5.46
N GLU A 55 -3.26 -14.71 4.64
CA GLU A 55 -3.22 -15.05 3.22
C GLU A 55 -2.82 -13.86 2.33
N ALA A 56 -3.20 -12.65 2.73
CA ALA A 56 -2.99 -11.43 1.95
C ALA A 56 -1.58 -10.85 2.14
N THR A 57 -1.00 -10.94 3.36
CA THR A 57 0.31 -10.34 3.65
C THR A 57 1.43 -10.85 2.74
N PRO A 58 1.58 -12.17 2.48
CA PRO A 58 2.63 -12.65 1.58
C PRO A 58 2.51 -12.06 0.16
N LYS A 59 1.28 -11.98 -0.38
CA LYS A 59 1.00 -11.43 -1.71
C LYS A 59 1.24 -9.92 -1.77
N LEU A 60 0.92 -9.22 -0.68
CA LEU A 60 1.21 -7.80 -0.54
C LEU A 60 2.72 -7.54 -0.56
N LEU A 61 3.48 -8.33 0.20
CA LEU A 61 4.95 -8.21 0.26
C LEU A 61 5.58 -8.49 -1.10
N GLU A 62 5.08 -9.46 -1.86
CA GLU A 62 5.52 -9.73 -3.23
C GLU A 62 5.32 -8.52 -4.16
N VAL A 63 4.12 -7.89 -4.12
CA VAL A 63 3.83 -6.69 -4.91
C VAL A 63 4.75 -5.53 -4.53
N ILE A 64 4.98 -5.33 -3.22
CA ILE A 64 5.89 -4.30 -2.71
C ILE A 64 7.32 -4.57 -3.15
N GLU A 65 7.79 -5.82 -3.10
CA GLU A 65 9.15 -6.19 -3.50
C GLU A 65 9.37 -5.95 -4.99
N GLN A 66 8.42 -6.35 -5.84
CA GLN A 66 8.45 -6.08 -7.28
C GLN A 66 8.52 -4.57 -7.56
N PHE A 67 7.68 -3.78 -6.91
CA PHE A 67 7.70 -2.33 -7.03
C PHE A 67 9.02 -1.73 -6.54
N SER A 68 9.53 -2.19 -5.40
CA SER A 68 10.78 -1.72 -4.79
C SER A 68 11.98 -1.96 -5.71
N ASN A 69 12.02 -3.11 -6.39
CA ASN A 69 13.07 -3.46 -7.35
C ASN A 69 13.08 -2.56 -8.59
N VAL A 70 11.91 -2.05 -9.02
CA VAL A 70 11.79 -1.19 -10.20
C VAL A 70 11.98 0.29 -9.84
N ALA A 71 11.31 0.74 -8.79
CA ALA A 71 11.23 2.16 -8.42
C ALA A 71 12.34 2.60 -7.45
N GLY A 72 13.06 1.65 -6.83
CA GLY A 72 14.12 1.92 -5.87
C GLY A 72 13.62 2.34 -4.47
N TYR A 73 12.31 2.33 -4.23
CA TYR A 73 11.74 2.59 -2.91
C TYR A 73 11.92 1.39 -1.97
N LYS A 74 11.91 1.65 -0.66
CA LYS A 74 11.98 0.61 0.37
C LYS A 74 11.01 0.94 1.50
N ILE A 75 10.31 -0.08 1.98
CA ILE A 75 9.51 0.05 3.20
C ILE A 75 10.42 0.13 4.41
N ASN A 76 10.09 1.04 5.32
CA ASN A 76 10.73 1.11 6.61
C ASN A 76 10.06 0.16 7.60
N ALA A 77 10.59 -1.07 7.70
CA ALA A 77 10.05 -2.10 8.59
C ALA A 77 10.07 -1.70 10.07
N GLN A 78 11.03 -0.85 10.50
CA GLN A 78 11.10 -0.40 11.91
C GLN A 78 9.98 0.59 12.28
N LYS A 79 9.46 1.32 11.29
CA LYS A 79 8.33 2.25 11.47
C LYS A 79 6.98 1.61 11.16
N SER A 80 6.98 0.45 10.51
CA SER A 80 5.76 -0.23 10.09
C SER A 80 5.18 -1.05 11.23
N VAL A 81 3.88 -0.95 11.44
CA VAL A 81 3.16 -1.66 12.49
C VAL A 81 1.89 -2.30 11.92
N ALA A 82 1.52 -3.47 12.44
CA ALA A 82 0.28 -4.14 12.11
C ALA A 82 -0.69 -4.01 13.29
N PHE A 83 -1.92 -3.59 13.00
CA PHE A 83 -3.00 -3.56 13.98
C PHE A 83 -4.00 -4.65 13.61
N LEU A 84 -4.31 -5.50 14.58
CA LEU A 84 -5.37 -6.49 14.42
C LEU A 84 -6.66 -5.93 15.03
N TYR A 85 -7.70 -5.87 14.22
CA TYR A 85 -9.05 -5.54 14.69
C TYR A 85 -9.90 -6.82 14.68
N THR A 86 -10.35 -7.22 15.85
CA THR A 86 -11.31 -8.30 16.06
C THR A 86 -12.54 -7.70 16.70
N ASN A 87 -13.73 -7.99 16.16
CA ASN A 87 -14.98 -7.69 16.85
C ASN A 87 -15.15 -8.56 18.10
#